data_AF-A0A9X9Q7B1-F1
#
_entry.id   AF-A0A9X9Q7B1-F1
#
_cell.length_a   1.000
_cell.length_b   1.000
_cell.length_c   1.000
_cell.angle_alpha   90.00
_cell.angle_beta   90.00
_cell.angle_gamma   90.00
#
_symmetry.space_group_name_H-M   'P 1'
#
loop_
_entity.id
_entity.type
_entity.pdbx_description
1 polymer ?
#
loop_
_entity_poly.entity_id
_entity_poly.type
_entity_poly.pdbx_seq_one_letter_code
_entity_poly.pdbx_strand_id
1 'polypeptide(L)'
;MVSFVLKVPSLVSVVINPELQTPATRFCLRQKNHQGHNRNVWAVDFFHVLPVLPSTMSHMIQFSINLGCGTHQPGNSVSLEFSTNHGRSWSLLHTECLPEICAGPHLPHSTIYSSENYSGWNRITIPLPNAALTRDTRIRWRQTGPILGNMWAIDNVYIGPSCLKFCSGRGQCTRHGCKCDPGFSGPACEMASQTFPMFISESFGSSRLSSYHNFYSIRGAEVSFGCGVLASGKALVFNKDGRRQLITSFLDSSQSRFLQFTLRLGSKSVLSTCRAPDQPGEGVLLHYSYDNGITWKLLEHYSYLNYHEPRIISVELPDDARQFGIQFRWWQPYHSSQGEDVWAIDEIIMTSVLFNSISLDFTNLVEVTQS
;
A
#
# COMPACT_ATOMS: atom_id res chain seq x y z
N MET A 1 -2.94 16.65 23.35
CA MET A 1 -3.27 18.06 23.63
C MET A 1 -2.21 18.93 22.96
N VAL A 2 -2.58 19.74 21.96
CA VAL A 2 -1.63 20.62 21.24
C VAL A 2 -1.61 21.99 21.93
N SER A 3 -0.43 22.56 22.15
CA SER A 3 -0.25 23.87 22.78
C SER A 3 0.12 24.92 21.74
N PHE A 4 -0.53 26.09 21.81
CA PHE A 4 -0.33 27.18 20.88
C PHE A 4 0.08 28.44 21.62
N VAL A 5 1.07 29.15 21.07
CA VAL A 5 1.45 30.50 21.50
C VAL A 5 1.48 31.34 20.23
N LEU A 6 0.42 32.12 20.02
CA LEU A 6 0.17 32.92 18.83
C LEU A 6 -0.04 34.38 19.26
N LYS A 7 0.70 35.31 18.64
CA LYS A 7 0.60 36.75 18.92
C LYS A 7 -0.23 37.53 17.88
N VAL A 8 -0.46 36.92 16.72
CA VAL A 8 -1.23 37.46 15.60
C VAL A 8 -2.18 36.39 15.06
N PRO A 9 -3.28 36.75 14.37
CA PRO A 9 -4.15 35.78 13.72
C PRO A 9 -3.33 34.85 12.82
N SER A 10 -3.42 33.55 13.08
CA SER A 10 -2.59 32.54 12.42
C SER A 10 -3.43 31.30 12.15
N LEU A 11 -3.24 30.70 10.98
CA LEU A 11 -3.85 29.42 10.64
C LEU A 11 -3.27 28.32 11.53
N VAL A 12 -4.15 27.53 12.14
CA VAL A 12 -3.79 26.31 12.86
C VAL A 12 -4.29 25.12 12.04
N SER A 13 -3.37 24.27 11.60
CA SER A 13 -3.67 23.06 10.85
C SER A 13 -3.31 21.83 11.69
N VAL A 14 -4.27 20.93 11.86
CA VAL A 14 -4.14 19.72 12.68
C VAL A 14 -4.67 18.52 11.90
N VAL A 15 -3.94 17.41 11.93
CA VAL A 15 -4.38 16.14 11.34
C VAL A 15 -5.52 15.54 12.17
N ILE A 16 -6.60 15.14 11.51
CA ILE A 16 -7.62 14.28 12.12
C ILE A 16 -7.14 12.84 11.95
N ASN A 17 -6.56 12.27 13.01
CA ASN A 17 -6.03 10.91 13.00
C ASN A 17 -7.13 9.87 12.67
N PRO A 18 -6.79 8.71 12.10
CA PRO A 18 -7.74 7.63 11.80
C PRO A 18 -8.68 7.27 12.96
N GLU A 19 -8.16 7.21 14.19
CA GLU A 19 -8.94 6.95 15.42
C GLU A 19 -10.03 8.01 15.71
N LEU A 20 -9.86 9.23 15.19
CA LEU A 20 -10.80 10.35 15.32
C LEU A 20 -11.74 10.47 14.11
N GLN A 21 -11.59 9.63 13.08
CA GLN A 21 -12.45 9.63 11.89
C GLN A 21 -13.67 8.75 12.11
N THR A 22 -14.45 9.07 13.14
CA THR A 22 -15.66 8.34 13.51
C THR A 22 -16.94 9.12 13.12
N PRO A 23 -18.10 8.46 13.04
CA PRO A 23 -19.37 9.13 12.71
C PRO A 23 -19.76 10.28 13.67
N ALA A 24 -19.21 10.28 14.89
CA ALA A 24 -19.56 11.24 15.94
C ALA A 24 -18.32 11.73 16.69
N THR A 25 -17.51 12.58 16.04
CA THR A 25 -16.35 13.23 16.67
C THR A 25 -16.61 14.70 16.97
N ARG A 26 -16.17 15.17 18.15
CA ARG A 26 -16.27 16.58 18.57
C ARG A 26 -14.87 17.13 18.86
N PHE A 27 -14.61 18.36 18.42
CA PHE A 27 -13.37 19.08 18.68
C PHE A 27 -13.60 20.16 19.75
N CYS A 28 -12.69 20.25 20.72
CA CYS A 28 -12.80 21.18 21.83
C CYS A 28 -11.52 22.01 21.98
N LEU A 29 -11.67 23.31 22.20
CA LEU A 29 -10.60 24.19 22.66
C LEU A 29 -10.89 24.61 24.10
N ARG A 30 -9.91 24.44 24.98
CA ARG A 30 -10.04 24.79 26.40
C ARG A 30 -8.80 25.56 26.87
N GLN A 31 -9.03 26.77 27.37
CA GLN A 31 -8.01 27.52 28.09
C GLN A 31 -7.83 26.92 29.49
N LYS A 32 -6.58 26.60 29.86
CA LYS A 32 -6.29 25.99 31.17
C LYS A 32 -6.45 26.98 32.32
N ASN A 33 -5.77 28.13 32.21
CA ASN A 33 -5.71 29.17 33.25
C ASN A 33 -5.82 30.56 32.60
N HIS A 34 -6.42 31.52 33.31
CA HIS A 34 -6.43 32.95 32.98
C HIS A 34 -6.37 33.80 34.26
N GLN A 35 -5.87 35.03 34.18
CA GLN A 35 -5.69 35.94 35.33
C GLN A 35 -6.94 36.79 35.63
N GLY A 36 -8.13 36.22 35.49
CA GLY A 36 -9.41 36.94 35.66
C GLY A 36 -9.94 37.60 34.37
N HIS A 37 -10.90 38.51 34.53
CA HIS A 37 -11.62 39.15 33.43
C HIS A 37 -10.68 40.01 32.55
N ASN A 38 -10.84 39.96 31.22
CA ASN A 38 -10.01 40.65 30.23
C ASN A 38 -8.48 40.36 30.30
N ARG A 39 -8.08 39.25 30.91
CA ARG A 39 -6.68 38.80 30.93
C ARG A 39 -6.53 37.49 30.17
N ASN A 40 -5.45 37.35 29.40
CA ASN A 40 -5.15 36.16 28.60
C ASN A 40 -6.28 35.82 27.61
N VAL A 41 -6.90 36.83 27.01
CA VAL A 41 -8.00 36.66 26.05
C VAL A 41 -7.49 35.97 24.78
N TRP A 42 -8.29 35.08 24.21
CA TRP A 42 -8.06 34.43 22.92
C TRP A 42 -9.35 34.48 22.11
N ALA A 43 -9.21 34.50 20.80
CA ALA A 43 -10.31 34.47 19.85
C ALA A 43 -10.03 33.39 18.80
N VAL A 44 -11.11 32.87 18.22
CA VAL A 44 -11.07 31.90 17.13
C VAL A 44 -12.09 32.31 16.09
N ASP A 45 -11.74 32.03 14.84
CA ASP A 45 -12.58 32.35 13.68
C ASP A 45 -12.39 31.27 12.61
N PHE A 46 -13.38 31.13 11.74
CA PHE A 46 -13.38 30.26 10.56
C PHE A 46 -12.96 28.79 10.81
N PHE A 47 -13.75 28.08 11.62
CA PHE A 47 -13.64 26.62 11.73
C PHE A 47 -14.14 25.94 10.45
N HIS A 48 -13.28 25.15 9.84
CA HIS A 48 -13.62 24.32 8.69
C HIS A 48 -12.83 23.00 8.74
N VAL A 49 -13.30 22.02 7.98
CA VAL A 49 -12.66 20.70 7.85
C VAL A 49 -12.38 20.43 6.37
N LEU A 50 -11.27 19.77 6.08
CA LEU A 50 -10.86 19.41 4.72
C LEU A 50 -10.69 17.89 4.63
N PRO A 51 -10.86 17.29 3.44
CA PRO A 51 -10.54 15.88 3.21
C PRO A 51 -9.04 15.61 3.46
N VAL A 52 -8.64 14.35 3.62
CA VAL A 52 -7.22 13.99 3.85
C VAL A 52 -6.33 14.50 2.73
N LEU A 53 -6.72 14.25 1.48
CA LEU A 53 -6.02 14.70 0.28
C LEU A 53 -6.83 15.77 -0.47
N PRO A 54 -6.19 16.78 -1.07
CA PRO A 54 -6.85 17.76 -1.92
C PRO A 54 -7.30 17.13 -3.25
N SER A 55 -8.48 17.50 -3.76
CA SER A 55 -8.99 16.98 -5.04
C SER A 55 -8.06 17.26 -6.23
N THR A 56 -7.30 18.35 -6.19
CA THR A 56 -6.36 18.75 -7.26
C THR A 56 -4.97 18.14 -7.12
N MET A 57 -4.66 17.48 -5.99
CA MET A 57 -3.35 16.89 -5.72
C MET A 57 -2.18 17.85 -6.02
N SER A 58 -2.32 19.11 -5.58
CA SER A 58 -1.52 20.24 -6.06
C SER A 58 -0.04 20.21 -5.65
N HIS A 59 0.32 19.49 -4.58
CA HIS A 59 1.69 19.40 -4.09
C HIS A 59 2.07 17.96 -3.75
N MET A 60 3.36 17.67 -3.85
CA MET A 60 3.93 16.35 -3.61
C MET A 60 5.28 16.46 -2.89
N ILE A 61 5.67 15.34 -2.29
CA ILE A 61 7.04 15.08 -1.88
C ILE A 61 7.55 13.84 -2.62
N GLN A 62 8.77 13.91 -3.13
CA GLN A 62 9.48 12.78 -3.71
C GLN A 62 10.91 12.75 -3.18
N PHE A 63 11.41 11.56 -2.88
CA PHE A 63 12.79 11.36 -2.44
C PHE A 63 13.22 9.92 -2.71
N SER A 64 14.52 9.70 -2.79
CA SER A 64 15.11 8.38 -2.75
C SER A 64 15.54 8.06 -1.33
N ILE A 65 15.29 6.84 -0.85
CA ILE A 65 15.71 6.36 0.46
C ILE A 65 16.41 5.01 0.34
N ASN A 66 17.44 4.82 1.15
CA ASN A 66 18.11 3.53 1.33
C ASN A 66 18.21 3.24 2.83
N LEU A 67 17.76 2.05 3.23
CA LEU A 67 17.76 1.59 4.62
C LEU A 67 18.77 0.45 4.74
N GLY A 68 19.73 0.59 5.64
CA GLY A 68 20.79 -0.39 5.89
C GLY A 68 21.99 -0.32 4.94
N CYS A 69 21.97 0.59 3.93
CA CYS A 69 23.09 0.85 3.02
C CYS A 69 23.68 -0.41 2.35
N GLY A 70 22.82 -1.34 1.95
CA GLY A 70 23.21 -2.61 1.33
C GLY A 70 23.19 -3.82 2.27
N THR A 71 23.02 -3.61 3.57
CA THR A 71 22.90 -4.68 4.57
C THR A 71 21.55 -4.60 5.28
N HIS A 72 20.81 -5.71 5.33
CA HIS A 72 19.55 -5.76 6.07
C HIS A 72 19.80 -5.57 7.58
N GLN A 73 19.18 -4.55 8.17
CA GLN A 73 19.31 -4.22 9.60
C GLN A 73 17.91 -4.28 10.24
N PRO A 74 17.57 -5.35 10.97
CA PRO A 74 16.22 -5.52 11.52
C PRO A 74 15.86 -4.39 12.49
N GLY A 75 14.64 -3.89 12.40
CA GLY A 75 14.15 -2.77 13.19
C GLY A 75 14.64 -1.39 12.72
N ASN A 76 15.42 -1.31 11.64
CA ASN A 76 15.76 -0.02 11.02
C ASN A 76 14.54 0.55 10.32
N SER A 77 14.00 1.64 10.87
CA SER A 77 12.74 2.23 10.42
C SER A 77 12.80 3.75 10.48
N VAL A 78 12.34 4.40 9.40
CA VAL A 78 12.33 5.86 9.26
C VAL A 78 10.91 6.33 9.06
N SER A 79 10.44 7.20 9.95
CA SER A 79 9.15 7.88 9.84
C SER A 79 9.30 9.22 9.13
N LEU A 80 8.41 9.50 8.19
CA LEU A 80 8.32 10.79 7.51
C LEU A 80 7.21 11.63 8.12
N GLU A 81 7.59 12.77 8.68
CA GLU A 81 6.70 13.61 9.49
C GLU A 81 6.74 15.07 9.01
N PHE A 82 5.67 15.81 9.30
CA PHE A 82 5.59 17.24 9.01
C PHE A 82 5.18 18.06 10.24
N SER A 83 5.48 19.36 10.18
CA SER A 83 5.10 20.33 11.20
C SER A 83 4.68 21.64 10.55
N THR A 84 3.55 22.18 11.00
CA THR A 84 2.95 23.45 10.56
C THR A 84 3.13 24.57 11.59
N ASN A 85 3.86 24.30 12.69
CA ASN A 85 4.05 25.20 13.82
C ASN A 85 5.53 25.34 14.20
N HIS A 86 6.38 25.40 13.17
CA HIS A 86 7.83 25.54 13.29
C HIS A 86 8.52 24.45 14.13
N GLY A 87 8.01 23.22 14.08
CA GLY A 87 8.63 22.06 14.73
C GLY A 87 8.25 21.86 16.20
N ARG A 88 7.26 22.60 16.72
CA ARG A 88 6.76 22.41 18.10
C ARG A 88 6.02 21.09 18.28
N SER A 89 5.25 20.69 17.26
CA SER A 89 4.65 19.35 17.17
C SER A 89 4.83 18.78 15.79
N TRP A 90 4.85 17.46 15.71
CA TRP A 90 5.05 16.71 14.48
C TRP A 90 3.94 15.68 14.34
N SER A 91 3.54 15.46 13.10
CA SER A 91 2.55 14.45 12.72
C SER A 91 3.10 13.64 11.55
N LEU A 92 2.76 12.36 11.48
CA LEU A 92 3.08 11.53 10.33
C LEU A 92 2.43 12.13 9.07
N LEU A 93 3.10 12.05 7.92
CA LEU A 93 2.59 12.67 6.70
C LEU A 93 1.31 11.99 6.20
N HIS A 94 1.27 10.66 6.18
CA HIS A 94 0.02 9.91 6.13
C HIS A 94 0.03 8.80 7.17
N THR A 95 -1.14 8.54 7.75
CA THR A 95 -1.40 7.40 8.63
C THR A 95 -2.41 6.50 7.94
N GLU A 96 -2.14 5.21 7.93
CA GLU A 96 -3.04 4.23 7.31
C GLU A 96 -4.44 4.24 7.93
N CYS A 97 -5.41 3.96 7.08
CA CYS A 97 -6.81 3.78 7.44
C CYS A 97 -7.34 2.64 6.58
N LEU A 98 -7.43 1.45 7.18
CA LEU A 98 -7.75 0.20 6.51
C LEU A 98 -9.15 -0.30 6.92
N PRO A 99 -9.79 -1.15 6.09
CA PRO A 99 -11.09 -1.75 6.40
C PRO A 99 -11.11 -2.44 7.78
N GLU A 100 -12.28 -2.49 8.41
CA GLU A 100 -12.57 -3.05 9.75
C GLU A 100 -11.93 -2.29 10.93
N ILE A 101 -10.71 -1.76 10.77
CA ILE A 101 -9.98 -1.03 11.83
C ILE A 101 -10.26 0.47 11.81
N CYS A 102 -10.51 1.04 10.62
CA CYS A 102 -10.72 2.47 10.44
C CYS A 102 -12.01 2.75 9.66
N ALA A 103 -12.77 3.76 10.09
CA ALA A 103 -14.02 4.19 9.45
C ALA A 103 -13.84 5.39 8.48
N GLY A 104 -12.61 5.90 8.37
CA GLY A 104 -12.26 7.02 7.50
C GLY A 104 -12.04 6.64 6.03
N PRO A 105 -11.60 7.60 5.20
CA PRO A 105 -11.22 7.32 3.81
C PRO A 105 -10.07 6.34 3.74
N HIS A 106 -10.20 5.31 2.90
CA HIS A 106 -9.18 4.26 2.73
C HIS A 106 -7.82 4.87 2.37
N LEU A 107 -6.81 4.59 3.18
CA LEU A 107 -5.44 5.02 2.98
C LEU A 107 -4.50 3.84 3.28
N PRO A 108 -3.87 3.24 2.26
CA PRO A 108 -3.25 1.92 2.41
C PRO A 108 -1.89 1.94 3.13
N HIS A 109 -1.19 3.08 3.17
CA HIS A 109 0.18 3.15 3.65
C HIS A 109 0.42 4.33 4.58
N SER A 110 0.88 4.01 5.79
CA SER A 110 1.55 4.96 6.66
C SER A 110 2.90 5.36 6.05
N THR A 111 3.33 6.62 6.24
CA THR A 111 4.64 7.09 5.73
C THR A 111 5.80 6.68 6.64
N ILE A 112 5.93 5.37 6.84
CA ILE A 112 6.96 4.70 7.64
C ILE A 112 7.67 3.70 6.72
N TYR A 113 9.00 3.76 6.69
CA TYR A 113 9.83 2.94 5.80
C TYR A 113 10.76 2.08 6.64
N SER A 114 10.67 0.76 6.50
CA SER A 114 11.48 -0.19 7.26
C SER A 114 12.37 -1.05 6.37
N SER A 115 13.54 -1.44 6.87
CA SER A 115 14.53 -2.23 6.13
C SER A 115 14.03 -3.63 5.74
N GLU A 116 13.03 -4.17 6.44
CA GLU A 116 12.39 -5.45 6.09
C GLU A 116 11.62 -5.35 4.76
N ASN A 117 11.17 -4.14 4.42
CA ASN A 117 10.30 -3.87 3.28
C ASN A 117 11.05 -3.30 2.08
N TYR A 118 12.18 -2.63 2.32
CA TYR A 118 12.94 -1.92 1.29
C TYR A 118 14.38 -2.42 1.25
N SER A 119 14.86 -2.70 0.05
CA SER A 119 16.25 -3.09 -0.21
C SER A 119 16.86 -2.13 -1.23
N GLY A 120 18.10 -1.70 -0.99
CA GLY A 120 18.79 -0.74 -1.85
C GLY A 120 18.10 0.63 -1.89
N TRP A 121 18.33 1.36 -2.98
CA TRP A 121 17.71 2.66 -3.21
C TRP A 121 16.30 2.53 -3.77
N ASN A 122 15.34 3.16 -3.10
CA ASN A 122 13.94 3.16 -3.48
C ASN A 122 13.44 4.60 -3.61
N ARG A 123 12.78 4.93 -4.72
CA ARG A 123 12.15 6.23 -4.92
C ARG A 123 10.74 6.21 -4.38
N ILE A 124 10.48 7.09 -3.42
CA ILE A 124 9.17 7.26 -2.77
C ILE A 124 8.55 8.56 -3.28
N THR A 125 7.28 8.50 -3.68
CA THR A 125 6.52 9.65 -4.18
C THR A 125 5.18 9.70 -3.47
N ILE A 126 4.82 10.86 -2.91
CA ILE A 126 3.66 10.98 -2.02
C ILE A 126 2.94 12.31 -2.29
N PRO A 127 1.63 12.30 -2.53
CA PRO A 127 0.83 13.53 -2.54
C PRO A 127 0.74 14.11 -1.12
N LEU A 128 0.93 15.43 -0.98
CA LEU A 128 0.84 16.07 0.34
C LEU A 128 -0.63 16.14 0.81
N PRO A 129 -0.92 15.82 2.10
CA PRO A 129 -2.26 15.98 2.67
C PRO A 129 -2.62 17.45 2.84
N ASN A 130 -3.92 17.77 2.89
CA ASN A 130 -4.40 19.14 3.13
C ASN A 130 -3.82 19.75 4.42
N ALA A 131 -3.63 18.92 5.45
CA ALA A 131 -3.06 19.38 6.72
C ALA A 131 -1.63 19.95 6.57
N ALA A 132 -0.86 19.48 5.59
CA ALA A 132 0.49 19.96 5.29
C ALA A 132 0.51 21.14 4.29
N LEU A 133 -0.63 21.53 3.72
CA LEU A 133 -0.73 22.65 2.78
C LEU A 133 -0.93 23.98 3.52
N THR A 134 0.06 24.34 4.32
CA THR A 134 0.10 25.64 5.01
C THR A 134 1.25 26.50 4.47
N ARG A 135 1.26 27.79 4.84
CA ARG A 135 2.34 28.72 4.48
C ARG A 135 3.72 28.28 4.99
N ASP A 136 3.76 27.70 6.19
CA ASP A 136 4.99 27.39 6.92
C ASP A 136 5.02 25.92 7.34
N THR A 137 5.18 25.03 6.36
CA THR A 137 5.32 23.59 6.58
C THR A 137 6.78 23.17 6.46
N ARG A 138 7.26 22.38 7.44
CA ARG A 138 8.57 21.72 7.40
C ARG A 138 8.40 20.21 7.51
N ILE A 139 9.29 19.48 6.84
CA ILE A 139 9.31 18.02 6.79
C ILE A 139 10.55 17.51 7.53
N ARG A 140 10.45 16.34 8.18
CA ARG A 140 11.61 15.61 8.71
C ARG A 140 11.49 14.12 8.43
N TRP A 141 12.65 13.49 8.25
CA TRP A 141 12.82 12.05 8.32
C TRP A 141 13.41 11.74 9.69
N ARG A 142 12.73 10.88 10.45
CA ARG A 142 13.13 10.52 11.82
C ARG A 142 13.34 9.02 11.91
N GLN A 143 14.54 8.60 12.24
CA GLN A 143 14.83 7.21 12.59
C GLN A 143 14.06 6.86 13.88
N THR A 144 13.24 5.82 13.80
CA THR A 144 12.39 5.30 14.88
C THR A 144 12.78 3.91 15.32
N GLY A 145 13.78 3.31 14.67
CA GLY A 145 14.29 2.01 15.04
C GLY A 145 14.88 1.98 16.46
N PRO A 146 14.73 0.86 17.19
CA PRO A 146 15.21 0.73 18.56
C PRO A 146 16.73 0.53 18.64
N ILE A 147 17.38 0.19 17.52
CA ILE A 147 18.80 -0.15 17.45
C ILE A 147 19.63 1.10 17.13
N LEU A 148 20.64 1.37 17.96
CA LEU A 148 21.63 2.40 17.71
C LEU A 148 22.57 1.98 16.58
N GLY A 149 22.95 2.92 15.72
CA GLY A 149 23.86 2.65 14.59
C GLY A 149 23.16 2.17 13.31
N ASN A 150 21.83 2.25 13.25
CA ASN A 150 21.08 2.04 12.00
C ASN A 150 21.53 3.04 10.93
N MET A 151 22.00 2.51 9.80
CA MET A 151 22.46 3.31 8.67
C MET A 151 21.28 3.55 7.72
N TRP A 152 21.15 4.79 7.24
CA TRP A 152 20.17 5.14 6.23
C TRP A 152 20.61 6.42 5.53
N ALA A 153 20.15 6.58 4.30
CA ALA A 153 20.44 7.76 3.49
C ALA A 153 19.20 8.20 2.72
N ILE A 154 19.11 9.49 2.46
CA ILE A 154 18.12 10.09 1.55
C ILE A 154 18.84 10.87 0.46
N ASP A 155 18.24 10.91 -0.72
CA ASP A 155 18.75 11.66 -1.86
C ASP A 155 17.60 12.14 -2.76
N ASN A 156 17.86 12.99 -3.75
CA ASN A 156 16.92 13.40 -4.78
C ASN A 156 15.60 13.99 -4.24
N VAL A 157 15.69 14.75 -3.15
CA VAL A 157 14.53 15.33 -2.47
C VAL A 157 13.89 16.43 -3.32
N TYR A 158 12.60 16.27 -3.61
CA TYR A 158 11.72 17.26 -4.21
C TYR A 158 10.51 17.46 -3.30
N ILE A 159 10.23 18.71 -2.93
CA ILE A 159 9.01 19.11 -2.20
C ILE A 159 8.47 20.35 -2.89
N GLY A 160 7.25 20.30 -3.41
CA GLY A 160 6.70 21.42 -4.16
C GLY A 160 5.43 21.07 -4.92
N PRO A 161 5.05 21.93 -5.88
CA PRO A 161 3.92 21.68 -6.77
C PRO A 161 4.05 20.33 -7.47
N SER A 162 2.96 19.59 -7.62
CA SER A 162 3.01 18.28 -8.26
C SER A 162 3.34 18.39 -9.74
N CYS A 163 4.31 17.59 -10.19
CA CYS A 163 4.44 17.30 -11.60
C CYS A 163 3.18 16.57 -12.10
N LEU A 164 2.90 16.66 -13.40
CA LEU A 164 1.74 16.01 -14.01
C LEU A 164 1.72 14.51 -13.67
N LYS A 165 0.62 14.04 -13.08
CA LYS A 165 0.41 12.66 -12.61
C LYS A 165 1.57 12.10 -11.75
N PHE A 166 2.30 12.96 -11.03
CA PHE A 166 3.50 12.56 -10.27
C PHE A 166 4.56 11.83 -11.12
N CYS A 167 4.67 12.20 -12.39
CA CYS A 167 5.51 11.51 -13.39
C CYS A 167 5.14 10.03 -13.56
N SER A 168 3.88 9.67 -13.32
CA SER A 168 3.30 8.31 -13.41
C SER A 168 4.11 7.26 -12.63
N GLY A 169 4.88 7.69 -11.63
CA GLY A 169 5.84 6.87 -10.88
C GLY A 169 7.03 6.34 -11.70
N ARG A 170 7.20 6.83 -12.94
CA ARG A 170 8.21 6.42 -13.93
C ARG A 170 9.20 7.54 -14.24
N GLY A 171 9.38 8.45 -13.29
CA GLY A 171 10.32 9.55 -13.41
C GLY A 171 10.51 10.33 -12.12
N GLN A 172 11.52 11.19 -12.13
CA GLN A 172 11.82 12.13 -11.06
C GLN A 172 11.15 13.48 -11.35
N CYS A 173 10.39 13.99 -10.39
CA CYS A 173 9.84 15.34 -10.49
C CYS A 173 10.94 16.37 -10.19
N THR A 174 11.07 17.35 -11.08
CA THR A 174 12.02 18.46 -10.95
C THR A 174 11.27 19.79 -11.00
N ARG A 175 11.96 20.90 -10.72
CA ARG A 175 11.37 22.24 -10.85
C ARG A 175 10.84 22.53 -12.27
N HIS A 176 11.39 21.87 -13.29
CA HIS A 176 11.04 22.10 -14.69
C HIS A 176 10.15 20.99 -15.29
N GLY A 177 9.60 20.10 -14.46
CA GLY A 177 8.77 18.98 -14.90
C GLY A 177 9.43 17.61 -14.69
N CYS A 178 8.90 16.59 -15.37
CA CYS A 178 9.33 15.21 -15.19
C CYS A 178 10.61 14.87 -15.95
N LYS A 179 11.60 14.32 -15.23
CA LYS A 179 12.75 13.62 -15.80
C LYS A 179 12.44 12.13 -15.81
N CYS A 180 12.11 11.59 -16.97
CA CYS A 180 11.67 10.19 -17.10
C CYS A 180 12.80 9.20 -16.92
N ASP A 181 12.44 8.03 -16.37
CA ASP A 181 13.35 6.90 -16.27
C ASP A 181 13.65 6.32 -17.66
N PRO A 182 14.79 5.62 -17.84
CA PRO A 182 15.10 4.96 -19.11
C PRO A 182 13.96 4.03 -19.56
N GLY A 183 13.54 4.16 -20.83
CA GLY A 183 12.42 3.39 -21.39
C GLY A 183 11.05 4.06 -21.24
N PHE A 184 10.97 5.25 -20.63
CA PHE A 184 9.76 6.05 -20.53
C PHE A 184 9.94 7.46 -21.11
N SER A 185 8.86 8.03 -21.63
CA SER A 185 8.84 9.35 -22.25
C SER A 185 7.46 10.01 -22.11
N GLY A 186 7.32 11.24 -22.60
CA GLY A 186 6.11 12.06 -22.45
C GLY A 186 6.18 13.03 -21.26
N PRO A 187 5.25 14.00 -21.19
CA PRO A 187 5.22 15.03 -20.16
C PRO A 187 5.03 14.49 -18.72
N ALA A 188 4.43 13.31 -18.57
CA ALA A 188 4.21 12.63 -17.31
C ALA A 188 4.89 11.24 -17.26
N CYS A 189 5.83 10.94 -18.15
CA CYS A 189 6.50 9.63 -18.27
C CYS A 189 5.54 8.45 -18.48
N GLU A 190 4.43 8.72 -19.15
CA GLU A 190 3.36 7.76 -19.40
C GLU A 190 3.65 6.84 -20.60
N MET A 191 4.43 7.31 -21.58
CA MET A 191 4.72 6.56 -22.80
C MET A 191 5.87 5.58 -22.53
N ALA A 192 5.58 4.28 -22.52
CA ALA A 192 6.58 3.23 -22.36
C ALA A 192 7.09 2.76 -23.73
N SER A 193 8.40 2.54 -23.86
CA SER A 193 8.99 1.91 -25.04
C SER A 193 8.72 0.39 -25.11
N GLN A 194 8.43 -0.22 -23.97
CA GLN A 194 8.12 -1.65 -23.85
C GLN A 194 6.61 -1.90 -23.79
N THR A 195 6.18 -3.03 -24.33
CA THR A 195 4.82 -3.54 -24.19
C THR A 195 4.68 -4.34 -22.91
N PHE A 196 3.54 -4.23 -22.23
CA PHE A 196 3.20 -5.06 -21.08
C PHE A 196 2.32 -6.24 -21.50
N PRO A 197 2.44 -7.43 -20.86
CA PRO A 197 1.57 -8.56 -21.15
C PRO A 197 0.10 -8.21 -20.88
N MET A 198 -0.77 -8.59 -21.82
CA MET A 198 -2.23 -8.41 -21.69
C MET A 198 -2.91 -9.55 -20.92
N PHE A 199 -2.14 -10.52 -20.44
CA PHE A 199 -2.62 -11.67 -19.69
C PHE A 199 -1.60 -12.01 -18.59
N ILE A 200 -2.10 -12.62 -17.53
CA ILE A 200 -1.30 -13.34 -16.54
C ILE A 200 -1.99 -14.68 -16.34
N SER A 201 -1.19 -15.74 -16.17
CA SER A 201 -1.63 -17.08 -15.83
C SER A 201 -0.59 -17.68 -14.91
N GLU A 202 -0.98 -18.08 -13.70
CA GLU A 202 -0.07 -18.68 -12.73
C GLU A 202 -0.76 -19.74 -11.88
N SER A 203 -0.19 -20.94 -11.86
CA SER A 203 -0.65 -22.11 -11.10
C SER A 203 0.38 -22.61 -10.08
N PHE A 204 1.44 -21.84 -9.83
CA PHE A 204 2.45 -22.06 -8.79
C PHE A 204 3.12 -23.45 -8.78
N GLY A 205 3.48 -23.99 -9.96
CA GLY A 205 4.16 -25.29 -10.05
C GLY A 205 5.61 -25.30 -9.52
N SER A 206 6.33 -24.17 -9.63
CA SER A 206 7.74 -24.06 -9.24
C SER A 206 7.91 -23.74 -7.75
N SER A 207 8.74 -24.50 -7.03
CA SER A 207 9.06 -24.18 -5.63
C SER A 207 10.00 -22.98 -5.46
N ARG A 208 10.66 -22.52 -6.53
CA ARG A 208 11.63 -21.42 -6.48
C ARG A 208 10.93 -20.10 -6.76
N LEU A 209 10.83 -19.25 -5.74
CA LEU A 209 10.20 -17.92 -5.89
C LEU A 209 10.89 -17.03 -6.95
N SER A 210 12.17 -17.26 -7.24
CA SER A 210 12.92 -16.49 -8.23
C SER A 210 12.54 -16.78 -9.69
N SER A 211 11.78 -17.84 -9.98
CA SER A 211 11.35 -18.15 -11.36
C SER A 211 10.12 -17.35 -11.81
N TYR A 212 9.45 -16.66 -10.88
CA TYR A 212 8.18 -15.98 -11.14
C TYR A 212 8.37 -14.56 -11.67
N HIS A 213 8.73 -14.44 -12.96
CA HIS A 213 8.94 -13.15 -13.63
C HIS A 213 7.66 -12.34 -13.88
N ASN A 214 6.51 -13.00 -13.80
CA ASN A 214 5.17 -12.41 -13.82
C ASN A 214 4.80 -11.66 -12.53
N PHE A 215 5.62 -11.75 -11.47
CA PHE A 215 5.43 -11.00 -10.24
C PHE A 215 6.64 -10.09 -9.95
N TYR A 216 6.35 -8.82 -9.66
CA TYR A 216 7.34 -7.85 -9.24
C TYR A 216 7.84 -8.11 -7.81
N SER A 217 6.95 -8.57 -6.93
CA SER A 217 7.28 -8.79 -5.52
C SER A 217 6.46 -9.94 -4.95
N ILE A 218 7.15 -10.94 -4.42
CA ILE A 218 6.59 -12.00 -3.57
C ILE A 218 7.26 -11.89 -2.19
N ARG A 219 6.49 -11.61 -1.15
CA ARG A 219 7.00 -11.44 0.23
C ARG A 219 6.15 -12.21 1.22
N GLY A 220 6.79 -12.78 2.24
CA GLY A 220 6.09 -13.46 3.33
C GLY A 220 5.51 -14.84 2.96
N ALA A 221 5.96 -15.44 1.85
CA ALA A 221 5.34 -16.64 1.28
C ALA A 221 6.33 -17.76 0.92
N GLU A 222 5.76 -18.92 0.61
CA GLU A 222 6.40 -20.07 -0.03
C GLU A 222 5.40 -20.83 -0.89
N VAL A 223 5.89 -21.61 -1.85
CA VAL A 223 5.04 -22.47 -2.69
C VAL A 223 5.02 -23.87 -2.10
N SER A 224 3.86 -24.27 -1.56
CA SER A 224 3.72 -25.53 -0.80
C SER A 224 2.29 -26.06 -0.79
N PHE A 225 2.10 -27.22 -0.13
CA PHE A 225 0.79 -27.79 0.20
C PHE A 225 0.32 -27.37 1.60
N GLY A 226 0.91 -26.31 2.19
CA GLY A 226 0.65 -25.91 3.58
C GLY A 226 -0.82 -25.60 3.89
N CYS A 227 -1.59 -25.19 2.89
CA CYS A 227 -3.04 -24.96 2.96
C CYS A 227 -3.86 -26.00 2.18
N GLY A 228 -3.29 -27.18 1.91
CA GLY A 228 -3.88 -28.20 1.06
C GLY A 228 -3.86 -27.80 -0.42
N VAL A 229 -4.67 -28.48 -1.23
CA VAL A 229 -4.88 -28.14 -2.64
C VAL A 229 -5.98 -27.09 -2.71
N LEU A 230 -5.69 -25.95 -3.34
CA LEU A 230 -6.67 -24.89 -3.56
C LEU A 230 -7.41 -25.10 -4.87
N ALA A 231 -6.69 -25.17 -5.98
CA ALA A 231 -7.25 -25.53 -7.28
C ALA A 231 -6.56 -26.78 -7.85
N SER A 232 -5.24 -26.72 -8.09
CA SER A 232 -4.49 -27.89 -8.55
C SER A 232 -3.04 -27.84 -8.06
N GLY A 233 -2.53 -28.97 -7.57
CA GLY A 233 -1.15 -29.02 -7.08
C GLY A 233 -0.88 -28.10 -5.87
N LYS A 234 0.24 -27.36 -5.95
CA LYS A 234 0.73 -26.49 -4.87
C LYS A 234 0.12 -25.10 -4.99
N ALA A 235 0.01 -24.39 -3.88
CA ALA A 235 -0.42 -23.00 -3.86
C ALA A 235 0.70 -22.09 -3.32
N LEU A 236 0.56 -20.79 -3.54
CA LEU A 236 1.39 -19.79 -2.86
C LEU A 236 0.80 -19.51 -1.47
N VAL A 237 1.49 -19.96 -0.43
CA VAL A 237 1.06 -19.90 0.97
C VAL A 237 1.83 -18.80 1.71
N PHE A 238 1.11 -17.88 2.35
CA PHE A 238 1.64 -16.77 3.13
C PHE A 238 1.69 -17.13 4.62
N ASN A 239 2.81 -17.68 5.06
CA ASN A 239 3.00 -18.18 6.43
C ASN A 239 4.22 -17.56 7.15
N LYS A 240 4.99 -16.69 6.49
CA LYS A 240 6.22 -16.11 7.08
C LYS A 240 5.92 -14.80 7.80
N ASP A 241 6.83 -14.44 8.71
CA ASP A 241 6.86 -13.13 9.35
C ASP A 241 7.12 -11.99 8.35
N GLY A 242 6.86 -10.77 8.82
CA GLY A 242 7.07 -9.54 8.06
C GLY A 242 5.95 -9.30 7.05
N ARG A 243 6.28 -8.69 5.92
CA ARG A 243 5.27 -8.28 4.93
C ARG A 243 4.79 -9.45 4.09
N ARG A 244 3.49 -9.74 4.15
CA ARG A 244 2.81 -10.76 3.34
C ARG A 244 2.12 -10.10 2.15
N GLN A 245 2.76 -10.10 0.99
CA GLN A 245 2.19 -9.52 -0.22
C GLN A 245 2.62 -10.21 -1.51
N LEU A 246 1.74 -10.11 -2.51
CA LEU A 246 1.98 -10.48 -3.89
C LEU A 246 1.71 -9.27 -4.77
N ILE A 247 2.66 -8.86 -5.60
CA ILE A 247 2.49 -7.78 -6.57
C ILE A 247 2.81 -8.32 -7.96
N THR A 248 1.89 -8.18 -8.91
CA THR A 248 2.14 -8.56 -10.30
C THR A 248 3.24 -7.68 -10.91
N SER A 249 3.93 -8.21 -11.91
CA SER A 249 4.64 -7.36 -12.87
C SER A 249 3.64 -6.42 -13.56
N PHE A 250 4.14 -5.41 -14.25
CA PHE A 250 3.29 -4.51 -15.01
C PHE A 250 2.54 -5.28 -16.11
N LEU A 251 1.23 -5.05 -16.19
CA LEU A 251 0.31 -5.65 -17.16
C LEU A 251 -0.38 -4.56 -17.98
N ASP A 252 -0.98 -4.94 -19.09
CA ASP A 252 -1.95 -4.12 -19.82
C ASP A 252 -3.35 -4.73 -19.68
N SER A 253 -4.18 -4.15 -18.81
CA SER A 253 -5.54 -4.62 -18.58
C SER A 253 -6.59 -3.91 -19.42
N SER A 254 -6.19 -3.08 -20.40
CA SER A 254 -7.11 -2.25 -21.19
C SER A 254 -8.21 -3.07 -21.90
N GLN A 255 -7.87 -4.28 -22.33
CA GLN A 255 -8.79 -5.22 -22.99
C GLN A 255 -9.25 -6.36 -22.07
N SER A 256 -8.78 -6.41 -20.84
CA SER A 256 -9.17 -7.44 -19.86
C SER A 256 -10.48 -7.04 -19.18
N ARG A 257 -11.26 -8.04 -18.79
CA ARG A 257 -12.54 -7.85 -18.10
C ARG A 257 -12.53 -8.43 -16.70
N PHE A 258 -11.85 -9.55 -16.49
CA PHE A 258 -11.85 -10.25 -15.21
C PHE A 258 -10.44 -10.54 -14.73
N LEU A 259 -10.26 -10.44 -13.42
CA LEU A 259 -9.13 -11.00 -12.68
C LEU A 259 -9.66 -12.13 -11.79
N GLN A 260 -9.27 -13.35 -12.10
CA GLN A 260 -9.72 -14.57 -11.44
C GLN A 260 -8.58 -15.21 -10.66
N PHE A 261 -8.89 -15.75 -9.50
CA PHE A 261 -7.94 -16.50 -8.67
C PHE A 261 -8.69 -17.34 -7.64
N THR A 262 -8.04 -18.38 -7.12
CA THR A 262 -8.55 -19.18 -6.00
C THR A 262 -7.92 -18.69 -4.71
N LEU A 263 -8.74 -18.38 -3.72
CA LEU A 263 -8.30 -17.86 -2.43
C LEU A 263 -8.77 -18.77 -1.28
N ARG A 264 -7.90 -18.92 -0.28
CA ARG A 264 -8.23 -19.54 1.01
C ARG A 264 -7.62 -18.73 2.15
N LEU A 265 -8.42 -18.38 3.15
CA LEU A 265 -7.99 -17.74 4.41
C LEU A 265 -8.11 -18.76 5.54
N GLY A 266 -7.00 -19.45 5.78
CA GLY A 266 -6.89 -20.51 6.77
C GLY A 266 -7.78 -21.71 6.56
N SER A 267 -7.71 -22.61 7.53
CA SER A 267 -8.55 -23.78 7.69
C SER A 267 -9.28 -23.71 9.02
N LYS A 268 -10.47 -24.28 9.09
CA LYS A 268 -11.19 -24.48 10.36
C LYS A 268 -10.53 -25.55 11.25
N SER A 269 -9.59 -26.32 10.70
CA SER A 269 -8.89 -27.37 11.44
C SER A 269 -7.72 -26.80 12.25
N VAL A 270 -7.79 -26.97 13.57
CA VAL A 270 -6.74 -26.56 14.53
C VAL A 270 -5.44 -27.34 14.33
N LEU A 271 -5.50 -28.52 13.70
CA LEU A 271 -4.34 -29.36 13.40
C LEU A 271 -3.67 -29.01 12.07
N SER A 272 -4.23 -28.07 11.30
CA SER A 272 -3.67 -27.66 10.01
C SER A 272 -2.49 -26.70 10.21
N THR A 273 -1.53 -26.76 9.30
CA THR A 273 -0.47 -25.74 9.13
C THR A 273 -1.00 -24.43 8.54
N CYS A 274 -2.27 -24.37 8.13
CA CYS A 274 -2.94 -23.20 7.59
C CYS A 274 -3.95 -22.68 8.61
N ARG A 275 -3.46 -22.05 9.68
CA ARG A 275 -4.33 -21.48 10.72
C ARG A 275 -5.07 -20.26 10.17
N ALA A 276 -6.34 -20.13 10.52
CA ALA A 276 -7.18 -19.02 10.06
C ALA A 276 -6.88 -17.73 10.82
N PRO A 277 -6.93 -16.57 10.13
CA PRO A 277 -6.97 -15.27 10.76
C PRO A 277 -8.04 -15.19 11.85
N ASP A 278 -7.72 -14.57 12.99
CA ASP A 278 -8.59 -14.56 14.17
C ASP A 278 -9.04 -13.16 14.61
N GLN A 279 -8.40 -12.09 14.11
CA GLN A 279 -8.72 -10.71 14.43
C GLN A 279 -9.21 -9.87 13.24
N PRO A 280 -10.05 -8.84 13.50
CA PRO A 280 -10.38 -7.85 12.49
C PRO A 280 -9.13 -7.20 11.88
N GLY A 281 -9.17 -6.94 10.58
CA GLY A 281 -8.05 -6.35 9.84
C GLY A 281 -6.99 -7.36 9.37
N GLU A 282 -7.05 -8.62 9.79
CA GLU A 282 -6.15 -9.69 9.31
C GLU A 282 -6.60 -10.32 7.98
N GLY A 283 -7.64 -9.76 7.36
CA GLY A 283 -8.10 -10.13 6.03
C GLY A 283 -7.11 -9.79 4.91
N VAL A 284 -7.45 -10.18 3.69
CA VAL A 284 -6.63 -9.91 2.49
C VAL A 284 -7.25 -8.77 1.70
N LEU A 285 -6.43 -7.79 1.34
CA LEU A 285 -6.82 -6.66 0.51
C LEU A 285 -6.30 -6.85 -0.92
N LEU A 286 -7.16 -6.64 -1.90
CA LEU A 286 -6.79 -6.55 -3.31
C LEU A 286 -6.77 -5.08 -3.72
N HIS A 287 -5.58 -4.58 -4.07
CA HIS A 287 -5.38 -3.25 -4.64
C HIS A 287 -4.94 -3.33 -6.10
N TYR A 288 -5.08 -2.22 -6.81
CA TYR A 288 -4.38 -1.98 -8.06
C TYR A 288 -3.71 -0.61 -8.09
N SER A 289 -2.69 -0.48 -8.93
CA SER A 289 -1.98 0.77 -9.19
C SER A 289 -1.51 0.79 -10.64
N TYR A 290 -1.71 1.90 -11.33
CA TYR A 290 -1.19 2.14 -12.70
C TYR A 290 -0.18 3.28 -12.75
N ASP A 291 0.30 3.73 -11.58
CA ASP A 291 1.28 4.80 -11.40
C ASP A 291 2.51 4.32 -10.60
N ASN A 292 2.88 3.04 -10.80
CA ASN A 292 4.04 2.40 -10.17
C ASN A 292 4.00 2.45 -8.63
N GLY A 293 2.82 2.17 -8.06
CA GLY A 293 2.63 2.03 -6.63
C GLY A 293 2.60 3.33 -5.83
N ILE A 294 2.48 4.49 -6.49
CA ILE A 294 2.25 5.78 -5.81
C ILE A 294 0.84 5.79 -5.19
N THR A 295 -0.17 5.46 -5.99
CA THR A 295 -1.54 5.34 -5.52
C THR A 295 -2.02 3.89 -5.67
N TRP A 296 -2.42 3.31 -4.53
CA TRP A 296 -3.03 1.98 -4.48
C TRP A 296 -4.52 2.14 -4.22
N LYS A 297 -5.34 1.79 -5.21
CA LYS A 297 -6.80 1.84 -5.14
C LYS A 297 -7.34 0.50 -4.68
N LEU A 298 -8.22 0.49 -3.68
CA LEU A 298 -8.83 -0.74 -3.17
C LEU A 298 -9.85 -1.24 -4.20
N LEU A 299 -9.71 -2.51 -4.58
CA LEU A 299 -10.61 -3.19 -5.50
C LEU A 299 -11.60 -4.05 -4.71
N GLU A 300 -11.08 -4.92 -3.84
CA GLU A 300 -11.87 -5.84 -3.03
C GLU A 300 -11.22 -6.06 -1.66
N HIS A 301 -12.06 -6.34 -0.65
CA HIS A 301 -11.64 -6.71 0.70
C HIS A 301 -12.19 -8.10 1.06
N TYR A 302 -11.29 -9.03 1.32
CA TYR A 302 -11.63 -10.39 1.75
C TYR A 302 -11.53 -10.49 3.28
N SER A 303 -12.68 -10.36 3.95
CA SER A 303 -12.78 -10.41 5.42
C SER A 303 -12.26 -11.73 5.98
N TYR A 304 -11.59 -11.63 7.12
CA TYR A 304 -10.93 -12.70 7.86
C TYR A 304 -11.90 -13.83 8.31
N LEU A 305 -13.20 -13.54 8.38
CA LEU A 305 -14.26 -14.48 8.77
C LEU A 305 -14.72 -15.42 7.65
N ASN A 306 -14.33 -15.14 6.41
CA ASN A 306 -14.78 -15.86 5.22
C ASN A 306 -13.61 -16.63 4.58
N TYR A 307 -13.90 -17.48 3.59
CA TYR A 307 -12.89 -18.16 2.76
C TYR A 307 -12.05 -19.27 3.44
N HIS A 308 -12.54 -19.90 4.50
CA HIS A 308 -11.86 -21.04 5.14
C HIS A 308 -11.79 -22.32 4.28
N GLU A 309 -12.61 -22.40 3.24
CA GLU A 309 -12.53 -23.38 2.17
C GLU A 309 -12.08 -22.69 0.88
N PRO A 310 -11.31 -23.37 -0.01
CA PRO A 310 -10.89 -22.80 -1.28
C PRO A 310 -12.07 -22.27 -2.09
N ARG A 311 -11.98 -21.02 -2.53
CA ARG A 311 -13.02 -20.38 -3.33
C ARG A 311 -12.44 -19.71 -4.55
N ILE A 312 -13.03 -19.99 -5.70
CA ILE A 312 -12.75 -19.27 -6.94
C ILE A 312 -13.41 -17.90 -6.85
N ILE A 313 -12.59 -16.86 -6.96
CA ILE A 313 -12.99 -15.46 -6.96
C ILE A 313 -12.77 -14.92 -8.36
N SER A 314 -13.77 -14.26 -8.91
CA SER A 314 -13.68 -13.58 -10.21
C SER A 314 -14.11 -12.12 -10.01
N VAL A 315 -13.14 -11.22 -10.13
CA VAL A 315 -13.35 -9.78 -9.94
C VAL A 315 -13.51 -9.13 -11.31
N GLU A 316 -14.65 -8.50 -11.55
CA GLU A 316 -14.84 -7.67 -12.74
C GLU A 316 -14.02 -6.37 -12.60
N LEU A 317 -13.18 -6.10 -13.58
CA LEU A 317 -12.30 -4.93 -13.56
C LEU A 317 -13.11 -3.67 -13.90
N PRO A 318 -13.17 -2.67 -13.00
CA PRO A 318 -13.79 -1.38 -13.33
C PRO A 318 -12.98 -0.67 -14.41
N ASP A 319 -13.60 0.27 -15.13
CA ASP A 319 -12.93 1.00 -16.22
C ASP A 319 -11.64 1.71 -15.78
N ASP A 320 -11.59 2.19 -14.53
CA ASP A 320 -10.39 2.81 -13.95
C ASP A 320 -9.24 1.81 -13.70
N ALA A 321 -9.54 0.52 -13.61
CA ALA A 321 -8.57 -0.57 -13.51
C ALA A 321 -8.26 -1.24 -14.86
N ARG A 322 -8.82 -0.74 -15.97
CA ARG A 322 -8.52 -1.19 -17.35
C ARG A 322 -7.51 -0.24 -17.98
N GLN A 323 -6.26 -0.39 -17.57
CA GLN A 323 -5.18 0.57 -17.85
C GLN A 323 -3.93 -0.13 -18.39
N PHE A 324 -3.19 0.60 -19.20
CA PHE A 324 -1.85 0.21 -19.61
C PHE A 324 -0.85 0.42 -18.47
N GLY A 325 -0.07 -0.62 -18.13
CA GLY A 325 0.95 -0.53 -17.09
C GLY A 325 0.41 -0.60 -15.67
N ILE A 326 -0.65 -1.40 -15.47
CA ILE A 326 -1.25 -1.66 -14.17
C ILE A 326 -0.49 -2.76 -13.42
N GLN A 327 -0.57 -2.73 -12.09
CA GLN A 327 -0.18 -3.81 -11.20
C GLN A 327 -1.34 -4.12 -10.25
N PHE A 328 -1.52 -5.40 -9.95
CA PHE A 328 -2.42 -5.86 -8.89
C PHE A 328 -1.61 -6.29 -7.68
N ARG A 329 -2.15 -6.04 -6.49
CA ARG A 329 -1.53 -6.42 -5.22
C ARG A 329 -2.52 -7.11 -4.30
N TRP A 330 -2.16 -8.31 -3.86
CA TRP A 330 -2.77 -8.96 -2.71
C TRP A 330 -1.89 -8.70 -1.49
N TRP A 331 -2.49 -8.23 -0.41
CA TRP A 331 -1.74 -7.84 0.78
C TRP A 331 -2.55 -8.08 2.04
N GLN A 332 -1.93 -8.77 2.99
CA GLN A 332 -2.43 -8.89 4.36
C GLN A 332 -1.69 -7.85 5.22
N PRO A 333 -2.38 -6.82 5.73
CA PRO A 333 -1.74 -5.72 6.46
C PRO A 333 -1.35 -6.11 7.89
N TYR A 334 -2.20 -6.86 8.57
CA TYR A 334 -2.01 -7.29 9.95
C TYR A 334 -2.01 -8.82 10.02
N HIS A 335 -1.13 -9.34 10.86
CA HIS A 335 -1.07 -10.75 11.27
C HIS A 335 -0.33 -10.82 12.60
N SER A 336 -0.59 -11.86 13.36
CA SER A 336 -0.09 -12.07 14.71
C SER A 336 1.38 -12.52 14.71
N SER A 337 1.73 -13.54 13.93
CA SER A 337 3.10 -14.07 13.84
C SER A 337 3.28 -15.10 12.71
N GLN A 338 4.50 -15.62 12.57
CA GLN A 338 4.83 -16.71 11.66
C GLN A 338 3.95 -17.94 11.92
N GLY A 339 3.34 -18.45 10.85
CA GLY A 339 2.45 -19.62 10.91
C GLY A 339 1.04 -19.36 11.43
N GLU A 340 0.75 -18.14 11.88
CA GLU A 340 -0.60 -17.67 12.20
C GLU A 340 -1.20 -16.88 11.03
N ASP A 341 -2.53 -16.79 10.99
CA ASP A 341 -3.30 -15.98 10.05
C ASP A 341 -2.95 -16.26 8.58
N VAL A 342 -2.75 -17.55 8.29
CA VAL A 342 -2.21 -18.02 7.03
C VAL A 342 -3.28 -17.93 5.95
N TRP A 343 -2.90 -17.41 4.80
CA TRP A 343 -3.73 -17.44 3.60
C TRP A 343 -2.95 -17.99 2.41
N ALA A 344 -3.67 -18.51 1.44
CA ALA A 344 -3.09 -19.06 0.22
C ALA A 344 -3.86 -18.58 -1.00
N ILE A 345 -3.12 -18.44 -2.10
CA ILE A 345 -3.66 -18.07 -3.41
C ILE A 345 -3.13 -19.04 -4.47
N ASP A 346 -3.99 -19.34 -5.45
CA ASP A 346 -3.70 -20.27 -6.54
C ASP A 346 -4.46 -19.86 -7.82
N GLU A 347 -4.04 -20.38 -8.98
CA GLU A 347 -4.67 -20.18 -10.30
C GLU A 347 -5.03 -18.72 -10.62
N ILE A 348 -4.03 -17.83 -10.60
CA ILE A 348 -4.22 -16.41 -10.94
C ILE A 348 -4.28 -16.25 -12.45
N ILE A 349 -5.41 -15.76 -12.96
CA ILE A 349 -5.65 -15.59 -14.38
C ILE A 349 -6.31 -14.23 -14.66
N MET A 350 -5.80 -13.47 -15.62
CA MET A 350 -6.44 -12.24 -16.12
C MET A 350 -6.86 -12.43 -17.57
N THR A 351 -8.16 -12.26 -17.85
CA THR A 351 -8.74 -12.58 -19.16
C THR A 351 -9.83 -11.58 -19.56
N SER A 352 -10.19 -11.57 -20.84
CA SER A 352 -11.35 -10.86 -21.37
C SER A 352 -12.62 -11.73 -21.39
N VAL A 353 -12.47 -13.05 -21.26
CA VAL A 353 -13.54 -14.05 -21.30
C VAL A 353 -13.49 -14.91 -20.04
N LEU A 354 -14.64 -15.15 -19.40
CA LEU A 354 -14.72 -16.07 -18.26
C LEU A 354 -14.38 -17.48 -18.73
N PHE A 355 -13.28 -18.05 -18.23
CA PHE A 355 -13.01 -19.47 -18.39
C PHE A 355 -13.50 -20.19 -17.14
N ASN A 356 -14.45 -21.10 -17.30
CA ASN A 356 -14.58 -22.23 -16.38
C ASN A 356 -13.39 -23.15 -16.70
N SER A 357 -12.19 -22.82 -16.18
CA SER A 357 -10.99 -23.58 -16.45
C SER A 357 -11.12 -24.97 -15.81
N ILE A 358 -11.43 -25.97 -16.62
CA ILE A 358 -11.08 -27.36 -16.33
C ILE A 358 -9.59 -27.45 -16.69
N SER A 359 -8.70 -27.58 -15.70
CA SER A 359 -7.30 -27.89 -16.00
C SER A 359 -7.25 -29.36 -16.45
N LEU A 360 -6.90 -29.57 -17.71
CA LEU A 360 -6.61 -30.89 -18.25
C LEU A 360 -5.09 -31.00 -18.31
N ASP A 361 -4.53 -31.80 -17.39
CA ASP A 361 -3.12 -32.15 -17.38
C ASP A 361 -2.85 -33.18 -18.49
N PHE A 362 -2.22 -32.73 -19.58
CA PHE A 362 -1.82 -33.59 -20.70
C PHE A 362 -0.41 -34.18 -20.52
N THR A 363 0.20 -34.11 -19.34
CA THR A 363 1.54 -34.68 -19.12
C THR A 363 1.57 -36.21 -19.18
N ASN A 364 0.40 -36.87 -19.17
CA ASN A 364 0.29 -38.31 -19.33
C ASN A 364 -0.52 -38.68 -20.60
N LEU A 365 0.17 -38.77 -21.74
CA LEU A 365 -0.40 -39.20 -23.03
C LEU A 365 -0.90 -40.66 -23.06
N VAL A 366 -0.93 -41.36 -21.92
CA VAL A 366 -1.31 -42.78 -21.82
C VAL A 366 -2.79 -42.96 -21.46
N GLU A 367 -3.50 -41.93 -20.99
CA GLU A 367 -4.93 -42.04 -20.62
C GLU A 367 -5.93 -41.47 -21.64
N VAL A 368 -5.48 -40.91 -22.77
CA VAL A 368 -6.39 -40.36 -23.82
C VAL A 368 -6.88 -41.45 -24.81
N THR A 369 -6.56 -42.71 -24.58
CA THR A 369 -7.12 -43.84 -25.34
C THR A 369 -7.78 -44.84 -24.41
N GLN A 370 -9.06 -44.64 -24.10
CA GLN A 370 -10.09 -45.69 -23.97
C GLN A 370 -11.44 -45.11 -23.48
N SER A 371 -12.31 -44.73 -24.42
CA SER A 371 -13.62 -45.36 -24.65
C SER A 371 -14.29 -44.77 -25.88
#